data_AF-A0A7S2B3C8-F1
#
_entry.id   AF-A0A7S2B3C8-F1
#
_cell.length_a   1.000
_cell.length_b   1.000
_cell.length_c   1.000
_cell.angle_alpha   90.00
_cell.angle_beta   90.00
_cell.angle_gamma   90.00
#
_symmetry.space_group_name_H-M   'P 1'
#
loop_
_entity.id
_entity.type
_entity.pdbx_description
1 polymer ?
#
loop_
_entity_poly.entity_id
_entity_poly.type
_entity_poly.pdbx_seq_one_letter_code
_entity_poly.pdbx_strand_id
1 'polypeptide(L)'
;GDKGTKPFVAAIAEMVAQSSDSVEALITEVKCYKLAQNRSFDECLAGVAAALLAMSAPDEGATDKMAKVQVHKRINGHVVRLTPLIKTLLQNQANQECLIRNLELQALESAPAISSVIELAFILKPLNDEPLELLSDEAIIAWAESRRAAVGGAAGAPENRLFESAQLTAYLEWLEEEEESGSEESESDGE
;
A
#
# COMPACT_ATOMS: atom_id res chain seq x y z
N GLY A 1 -18.14 -16.91 -6.28
CA GLY A 1 -18.25 -17.82 -5.12
C GLY A 1 -16.92 -17.79 -4.41
N ASP A 2 -16.90 -17.36 -3.15
CA ASP A 2 -15.68 -16.88 -2.50
C ASP A 2 -15.62 -17.30 -1.02
N LYS A 3 -15.45 -18.60 -0.77
CA LYS A 3 -15.36 -19.15 0.61
C LYS A 3 -13.93 -19.41 1.08
N GLY A 4 -12.93 -19.25 0.20
CA GLY A 4 -11.54 -19.62 0.47
C GLY A 4 -10.54 -18.45 0.50
N THR A 5 -10.87 -17.31 -0.10
CA THR A 5 -9.93 -16.17 -0.21
C THR A 5 -9.82 -15.44 1.13
N LYS A 6 -10.94 -15.13 1.78
CA LYS A 6 -10.93 -14.45 3.10
C LYS A 6 -10.17 -15.22 4.19
N PRO A 7 -10.34 -16.55 4.36
CA PRO A 7 -9.51 -17.32 5.29
C PRO A 7 -8.00 -17.31 4.94
N PHE A 8 -7.64 -17.34 3.65
CA PHE A 8 -6.25 -17.29 3.23
C PHE A 8 -5.60 -15.93 3.52
N VAL A 9 -6.28 -14.83 3.14
CA VAL A 9 -5.83 -13.46 3.40
C VAL A 9 -5.66 -13.22 4.91
N ALA A 10 -6.60 -13.69 5.73
CA ALA A 10 -6.51 -13.61 7.18
C ALA A 10 -5.31 -14.41 7.74
N ALA A 11 -5.05 -15.62 7.23
CA ALA A 11 -3.91 -16.43 7.65
C ALA A 11 -2.56 -15.78 7.29
N ILE A 12 -2.43 -15.20 6.08
CA ILE A 12 -1.23 -14.42 5.71
C ILE A 12 -1.07 -13.20 6.63
N ALA A 13 -2.16 -12.49 6.92
CA ALA A 13 -2.11 -11.33 7.82
C ALA A 13 -1.67 -11.73 9.25
N GLU A 14 -2.15 -12.87 9.74
CA GLU A 14 -1.77 -13.45 11.03
C GLU A 14 -0.28 -13.83 11.07
N MET A 15 0.26 -14.50 10.04
CA MET A 15 1.69 -14.82 9.92
C MET A 15 2.56 -13.56 9.98
N VAL A 16 2.19 -12.52 9.24
CA VAL A 16 2.91 -11.23 9.20
C VAL A 16 2.87 -10.51 10.56
N ALA A 17 1.73 -10.58 11.26
CA ALA A 17 1.55 -9.96 12.58
C ALA A 17 2.27 -10.71 13.71
N GLN A 18 2.33 -12.04 13.65
CA GLN A 18 2.95 -12.89 14.70
C GLN A 18 4.45 -13.11 14.51
N SER A 19 4.99 -12.91 13.30
CA SER A 19 6.43 -13.03 13.02
C SER A 19 7.26 -12.09 13.90
N SER A 20 7.96 -12.62 14.90
CA SER A 20 8.79 -11.87 15.84
C SER A 20 10.21 -11.58 15.34
N ASP A 21 10.92 -12.58 14.80
CA ASP A 21 12.40 -12.58 14.84
C ASP A 21 13.15 -12.69 13.49
N SER A 22 12.55 -13.18 12.40
CA SER A 22 13.22 -13.26 11.08
C SER A 22 12.26 -13.09 9.92
N VAL A 23 12.55 -12.11 9.05
CA VAL A 23 11.78 -11.87 7.82
C VAL A 23 12.06 -12.95 6.77
N GLU A 24 13.23 -13.58 6.80
CA GLU A 24 13.61 -14.70 5.93
C GLU A 24 12.79 -15.97 6.24
N ALA A 25 12.55 -16.23 7.53
CA ALA A 25 11.65 -17.29 7.99
C ALA A 25 10.22 -17.01 7.51
N LEU A 26 9.71 -15.78 7.72
CA LEU A 26 8.38 -15.35 7.25
C LEU A 26 8.24 -15.44 5.72
N ILE A 27 9.26 -15.05 4.94
CA ILE A 27 9.27 -15.22 3.48
C ILE A 27 9.14 -16.69 3.09
N THR A 28 9.84 -17.57 3.78
CA THR A 28 9.81 -19.01 3.53
C THR A 28 8.43 -19.58 3.86
N GLU A 29 7.86 -19.20 5.01
CA GLU A 29 6.53 -19.62 5.45
C GLU A 29 5.43 -19.15 4.49
N VAL A 30 5.41 -17.85 4.14
CA VAL A 30 4.44 -17.27 3.19
C VAL A 30 4.53 -17.95 1.81
N LYS A 31 5.74 -18.22 1.30
CA LYS A 31 5.93 -18.95 0.04
C LYS A 31 5.41 -20.38 0.13
N CYS A 32 5.74 -21.11 1.19
CA CYS A 32 5.27 -22.48 1.41
C CYS A 32 3.74 -22.53 1.53
N TYR A 33 3.12 -21.60 2.27
CA TYR A 33 1.67 -21.54 2.44
C TYR A 33 0.95 -21.16 1.14
N LYS A 34 1.44 -20.16 0.40
CA LYS A 34 0.97 -19.80 -0.95
C LYS A 34 0.95 -21.01 -1.90
N LEU A 35 2.04 -21.78 -1.92
CA LEU A 35 2.17 -22.97 -2.77
C LEU A 35 1.23 -24.09 -2.31
N ALA A 36 1.17 -24.37 -1.00
CA ALA A 36 0.30 -25.40 -0.44
C ALA A 36 -1.20 -25.13 -0.67
N GLN A 37 -1.61 -23.86 -0.68
CA GLN A 37 -3.00 -23.44 -0.94
C GLN A 37 -3.30 -23.15 -2.42
N ASN A 38 -2.29 -23.25 -3.31
CA ASN A 38 -2.36 -22.90 -4.73
C ASN A 38 -2.91 -21.48 -5.00
N ARG A 39 -2.31 -20.47 -4.34
CA ARG A 39 -2.76 -19.06 -4.33
C ARG A 39 -1.84 -18.13 -5.12
N SER A 40 -2.33 -16.97 -5.51
CA SER A 40 -1.56 -15.95 -6.25
C SER A 40 -0.63 -15.14 -5.32
N PHE A 41 0.21 -14.27 -5.89
CA PHE A 41 0.97 -13.28 -5.10
C PHE A 41 0.06 -12.14 -4.61
N ASP A 42 -0.94 -11.76 -5.40
CA ASP A 42 -1.95 -10.75 -5.09
C ASP A 42 -2.73 -11.08 -3.80
N GLU A 43 -3.09 -12.35 -3.61
CA GLU A 43 -3.75 -12.84 -2.40
C GLU A 43 -2.84 -12.79 -1.16
N CYS A 44 -1.51 -12.91 -1.35
CA CYS A 44 -0.54 -12.71 -0.27
C CYS A 44 -0.38 -11.21 0.04
N LEU A 45 -0.32 -10.35 -0.99
CA LEU A 45 -0.22 -8.90 -0.84
C LEU A 45 -1.44 -8.31 -0.13
N ALA A 46 -2.64 -8.86 -0.38
CA ALA A 46 -3.85 -8.52 0.37
C ALA A 46 -3.70 -8.80 1.89
N GLY A 47 -3.12 -9.94 2.27
CA GLY A 47 -2.86 -10.27 3.66
C GLY A 47 -1.78 -9.39 4.29
N VAL A 48 -0.71 -9.06 3.54
CA VAL A 48 0.33 -8.12 3.98
C VAL A 48 -0.24 -6.72 4.21
N ALA A 49 -1.08 -6.21 3.30
CA ALA A 49 -1.75 -4.92 3.43
C ALA A 49 -2.66 -4.86 4.67
N ALA A 50 -3.47 -5.90 4.89
CA ALA A 50 -4.33 -6.02 6.06
C ALA A 50 -3.51 -6.02 7.37
N ALA A 51 -2.42 -6.78 7.44
CA ALA A 51 -1.52 -6.79 8.59
C ALA A 51 -0.84 -5.43 8.82
N LEU A 52 -0.34 -4.78 7.76
CA LEU A 52 0.32 -3.47 7.85
C LEU A 52 -0.58 -2.42 8.52
N LEU A 53 -1.86 -2.34 8.12
CA LEU A 53 -2.80 -1.41 8.75
C LEU A 53 -3.18 -1.84 10.18
N ALA A 54 -3.48 -3.12 10.39
CA ALA A 54 -3.88 -3.65 11.70
C ALA A 54 -2.80 -3.44 12.78
N MET A 55 -1.52 -3.75 12.45
CA MET A 55 -0.38 -3.52 13.34
C MET A 55 -0.04 -2.04 13.56
N SER A 56 -0.66 -1.14 12.77
CA SER A 56 -0.42 0.30 12.82
C SER A 56 -1.54 1.10 13.46
N ALA A 57 -2.62 0.46 13.90
CA ALA A 57 -3.70 1.10 14.64
C ALA A 57 -3.15 1.95 15.81
N PRO A 58 -3.73 3.12 16.10
CA PRO A 58 -3.32 3.97 17.22
C PRO A 58 -3.70 3.32 18.56
N ASP A 59 -3.09 3.79 19.64
CA ASP A 59 -3.42 3.34 21.00
C ASP A 59 -4.83 3.82 21.41
N GLU A 60 -5.52 3.02 22.22
CA GLU A 60 -6.82 3.41 22.78
C GLU A 60 -6.71 4.72 23.58
N GLY A 61 -7.59 5.68 23.27
CA GLY A 61 -7.60 7.00 23.92
C GLY A 61 -6.57 8.00 23.38
N ALA A 62 -5.84 7.69 22.30
CA ALA A 62 -5.03 8.68 21.61
C ALA A 62 -5.87 9.84 21.05
N THR A 63 -5.37 11.08 21.15
CA THR A 63 -5.96 12.23 20.43
C THR A 63 -5.65 12.13 18.93
N ASP A 64 -6.48 12.71 18.05
CA ASP A 64 -6.31 12.62 16.59
C ASP A 64 -4.88 12.96 16.12
N LYS A 65 -4.26 14.00 16.69
CA LYS A 65 -2.87 14.38 16.38
C LYS A 65 -1.86 13.33 16.84
N MET A 66 -2.07 12.72 18.01
CA MET A 66 -1.22 11.62 18.49
C MET A 66 -1.44 10.37 17.64
N ALA A 67 -2.69 10.06 17.28
CA ALA A 67 -3.04 8.94 16.43
C ALA A 67 -2.33 9.05 15.06
N LYS A 68 -2.39 10.20 14.39
CA LYS A 68 -1.66 10.43 13.11
C LYS A 68 -0.17 10.13 13.23
N VAL A 69 0.49 10.65 14.28
CA VAL A 69 1.92 10.43 14.52
C VAL A 69 2.24 8.97 14.87
N GLN A 70 1.40 8.31 15.69
CA GLN A 70 1.57 6.91 16.05
C GLN A 70 1.43 6.00 14.82
N VAL A 71 0.37 6.19 14.05
CA VAL A 71 0.07 5.38 12.85
C VAL A 71 1.18 5.54 11.82
N HIS A 72 1.56 6.77 11.45
CA HIS A 72 2.64 7.01 10.49
C HIS A 72 3.98 6.38 10.95
N LYS A 73 4.34 6.53 12.23
CA LYS A 73 5.55 5.90 12.79
C LYS A 73 5.48 4.36 12.76
N ARG A 74 4.32 3.77 13.06
CA ARG A 74 4.11 2.31 13.04
C ARG A 74 4.17 1.77 11.62
N ILE A 75 3.46 2.39 10.67
CA ILE A 75 3.49 2.02 9.24
C ILE A 75 4.92 2.01 8.74
N ASN A 76 5.67 3.11 8.89
CA ASN A 76 7.06 3.17 8.39
C ASN A 76 7.95 2.09 9.03
N GLY A 77 7.83 1.85 10.34
CA GLY A 77 8.59 0.80 11.03
C GLY A 77 8.26 -0.62 10.53
N HIS A 78 6.97 -0.90 10.31
CA HIS A 78 6.52 -2.21 9.81
C HIS A 78 6.86 -2.41 8.32
N VAL A 79 6.73 -1.37 7.49
CA VAL A 79 7.11 -1.40 6.07
C VAL A 79 8.60 -1.69 5.94
N VAL A 80 9.48 -0.94 6.63
CA VAL A 80 10.94 -1.17 6.60
C VAL A 80 11.28 -2.61 7.01
N ARG A 81 10.64 -3.14 8.07
CA ARG A 81 10.81 -4.53 8.52
C ARG A 81 10.36 -5.56 7.47
N LEU A 82 9.27 -5.28 6.75
CA LEU A 82 8.65 -6.20 5.80
C LEU A 82 9.10 -6.00 4.36
N THR A 83 9.96 -5.01 4.08
CA THR A 83 10.48 -4.69 2.73
C THR A 83 11.01 -5.92 1.98
N PRO A 84 11.80 -6.83 2.60
CA PRO A 84 12.26 -8.04 1.93
C PRO A 84 11.12 -8.99 1.52
N LEU A 85 10.06 -9.08 2.33
CA LEU A 85 8.85 -9.84 2.00
C LEU A 85 8.07 -9.16 0.87
N ILE A 86 7.88 -7.85 0.94
CA ILE A 86 7.11 -7.10 -0.06
C ILE A 86 7.81 -7.17 -1.42
N LYS A 87 9.14 -6.90 -1.50
CA LYS A 87 9.93 -7.08 -2.75
C LYS A 87 9.88 -8.52 -3.27
N THR A 88 9.70 -9.51 -2.40
CA THR A 88 9.55 -10.92 -2.79
C THR A 88 8.17 -11.26 -3.38
N LEU A 89 7.13 -10.48 -3.07
CA LEU A 89 5.76 -10.68 -3.57
C LEU A 89 5.44 -9.78 -4.77
N LEU A 90 6.09 -8.63 -4.88
CA LEU A 90 5.99 -7.73 -6.02
C LEU A 90 6.86 -8.23 -7.18
N GLN A 91 6.26 -8.84 -8.20
CA GLN A 91 6.99 -9.39 -9.36
C GLN A 91 6.86 -8.52 -10.62
N ASN A 92 5.97 -7.53 -10.61
CA ASN A 92 5.66 -6.61 -11.71
C ASN A 92 4.76 -5.46 -11.21
N GLN A 93 4.53 -4.47 -12.07
CA GLN A 93 3.66 -3.31 -11.83
C GLN A 93 2.23 -3.69 -11.41
N ALA A 94 1.64 -4.75 -11.99
CA ALA A 94 0.28 -5.18 -11.62
C ALA A 94 0.21 -5.69 -10.16
N ASN A 95 1.30 -6.27 -9.62
CA ASN A 95 1.37 -6.59 -8.19
C ASN A 95 1.51 -5.32 -7.33
N GLN A 96 2.18 -4.27 -7.82
CA GLN A 96 2.27 -2.98 -7.12
C GLN A 96 0.90 -2.31 -7.04
N GLU A 97 0.19 -2.20 -8.17
CA GLU A 97 -1.21 -1.77 -8.21
C GLU A 97 -2.10 -2.62 -7.29
N CYS A 98 -1.89 -3.94 -7.25
CA CYS A 98 -2.64 -4.81 -6.35
C CYS A 98 -2.39 -4.47 -4.86
N LEU A 99 -1.14 -4.21 -4.48
CA LEU A 99 -0.80 -3.77 -3.13
C LEU A 99 -1.49 -2.44 -2.80
N ILE A 100 -1.43 -1.45 -3.71
CA ILE A 100 -2.09 -0.15 -3.55
C ILE A 100 -3.60 -0.32 -3.36
N ARG A 101 -4.27 -1.08 -4.25
CA ARG A 101 -5.72 -1.36 -4.16
C ARG A 101 -6.10 -2.06 -2.85
N ASN A 102 -5.26 -2.95 -2.31
CA ASN A 102 -5.53 -3.59 -1.03
C ASN A 102 -5.31 -2.65 0.17
N LEU A 103 -4.29 -1.79 0.14
CA LEU A 103 -4.09 -0.74 1.15
C LEU A 103 -5.26 0.25 1.14
N GLU A 104 -5.73 0.64 -0.05
CA GLU A 104 -6.92 1.47 -0.26
C GLU A 104 -8.17 0.83 0.35
N LEU A 105 -8.50 -0.41 -0.04
CA LEU A 105 -9.64 -1.16 0.48
C LEU A 105 -9.59 -1.28 2.01
N GLN A 106 -8.45 -1.66 2.58
CA GLN A 106 -8.31 -1.81 4.02
C GLN A 106 -8.36 -0.45 4.75
N ALA A 107 -7.89 0.65 4.16
CA ALA A 107 -8.01 2.00 4.73
C ALA A 107 -9.48 2.49 4.74
N LEU A 108 -10.27 2.12 3.73
CA LEU A 108 -11.70 2.42 3.62
C LEU A 108 -12.58 1.52 4.52
N GLU A 109 -12.21 0.24 4.69
CA GLU A 109 -12.91 -0.70 5.57
C GLU A 109 -12.55 -0.54 7.06
N SER A 110 -11.40 0.07 7.36
CA SER A 110 -10.96 0.33 8.74
C SER A 110 -11.90 1.27 9.49
N ALA A 111 -12.02 1.07 10.80
CA ALA A 111 -12.88 1.87 11.67
C ALA A 111 -12.64 3.39 11.50
N PRO A 112 -13.64 4.26 11.71
CA PRO A 112 -13.54 5.70 11.41
C PRO A 112 -12.44 6.46 12.16
N ALA A 113 -11.92 5.90 13.26
CA ALA A 113 -10.74 6.41 13.98
C ALA A 113 -9.42 6.21 13.21
N ILE A 114 -9.39 5.27 12.26
CA ILE A 114 -8.27 5.03 11.34
C ILE A 114 -8.54 5.72 10.01
N SER A 115 -9.75 5.63 9.44
CA SER A 115 -10.04 6.23 8.11
C SER A 115 -10.03 7.77 8.08
N SER A 116 -10.12 8.44 9.24
CA SER A 116 -9.96 9.91 9.37
C SER A 116 -8.52 10.33 9.70
N VAL A 117 -7.66 9.36 10.00
CA VAL A 117 -6.29 9.53 10.51
C VAL A 117 -5.26 9.10 9.46
N ILE A 118 -5.57 8.06 8.68
CA ILE A 118 -4.80 7.60 7.52
C ILE A 118 -5.26 8.36 6.29
N GLU A 119 -4.49 9.36 5.90
CA GLU A 119 -4.45 9.83 4.52
C GLU A 119 -3.59 8.84 3.73
N LEU A 120 -4.11 8.29 2.63
CA LEU A 120 -3.45 7.22 1.86
C LEU A 120 -2.04 7.62 1.37
N ALA A 121 -1.82 8.92 1.12
CA ALA A 121 -0.51 9.50 0.83
C ALA A 121 0.57 9.18 1.88
N PHE A 122 0.22 9.13 3.17
CA PHE A 122 1.15 8.79 4.26
C PHE A 122 1.60 7.32 4.25
N ILE A 123 0.97 6.49 3.41
CA ILE A 123 1.34 5.09 3.18
C ILE A 123 2.05 4.95 1.85
N LEU A 124 1.51 5.55 0.78
CA LEU A 124 2.08 5.46 -0.55
C LEU A 124 3.47 6.12 -0.63
N LYS A 125 3.64 7.32 -0.07
CA LYS A 125 4.93 8.02 -0.14
C LYS A 125 6.09 7.21 0.48
N PRO A 126 5.99 6.66 1.71
CA PRO A 126 7.04 5.79 2.24
C PRO A 126 7.25 4.47 1.47
N LEU A 127 6.25 3.99 0.73
CA LEU A 127 6.42 2.81 -0.13
C LEU A 127 7.09 3.15 -1.48
N ASN A 128 7.09 4.42 -1.87
CA ASN A 128 7.61 4.94 -3.12
C ASN A 128 9.03 5.51 -2.95
N ASP A 129 9.23 6.34 -1.92
CA ASP A 129 10.51 6.98 -1.59
C ASP A 129 11.67 5.97 -1.39
N GLU A 130 12.88 6.38 -1.79
CA GLU A 130 14.16 5.77 -1.40
C GLU A 130 14.31 5.75 0.15
N PRO A 131 14.85 4.67 0.77
CA PRO A 131 15.53 3.53 0.17
C PRO A 131 14.59 2.32 -0.12
N LEU A 132 13.27 2.55 -0.12
CA LEU A 132 12.30 1.46 -0.11
C LEU A 132 11.91 1.02 -1.52
N GLU A 133 11.56 1.95 -2.41
CA GLU A 133 11.26 1.66 -3.84
C GLU A 133 10.41 0.39 -4.01
N LEU A 134 9.28 0.33 -3.30
CA LEU A 134 8.31 -0.76 -3.37
C LEU A 134 7.22 -0.47 -4.41
N LEU A 135 6.91 0.80 -4.62
CA LEU A 135 5.97 1.28 -5.64
C LEU A 135 6.69 2.26 -6.55
N SER A 136 6.56 2.08 -7.86
CA SER A 136 7.00 3.09 -8.83
C SER A 136 5.91 4.13 -9.07
N ASP A 137 6.30 5.29 -9.59
CA ASP A 137 5.40 6.41 -9.84
C ASP A 137 4.31 6.01 -10.83
N GLU A 138 4.67 5.28 -11.89
CA GLU A 138 3.75 4.78 -12.91
C GLU A 138 2.73 3.78 -12.32
N ALA A 139 3.07 3.04 -11.27
CA ALA A 139 2.12 2.17 -10.58
C ALA A 139 1.10 2.95 -9.74
N ILE A 140 1.53 4.06 -9.14
CA ILE A 140 0.67 4.96 -8.34
C ILE A 140 -0.23 5.77 -9.26
N ILE A 141 0.31 6.34 -10.34
CA ILE A 141 -0.42 7.10 -11.36
C ILE A 141 -1.44 6.18 -12.04
N ALA A 142 -1.04 4.99 -12.53
CA ALA A 142 -1.98 4.06 -13.17
C ALA A 142 -3.11 3.58 -12.22
N TRP A 143 -2.82 3.37 -10.93
CA TRP A 143 -3.87 3.13 -9.94
C TRP A 143 -4.82 4.34 -9.82
N ALA A 144 -4.28 5.55 -9.68
CA ALA A 144 -5.06 6.76 -9.52
C ALA A 144 -5.95 7.03 -10.74
N GLU A 145 -5.43 6.91 -11.96
CA GLU A 145 -6.20 6.97 -13.21
C GLU A 145 -7.29 5.90 -13.27
N SER A 146 -6.94 4.63 -13.03
CA SER A 146 -7.89 3.51 -13.01
C SER A 146 -9.03 3.77 -12.02
N ARG A 147 -8.72 4.40 -10.87
CA ARG A 147 -9.69 4.73 -9.83
C ARG A 147 -10.54 5.96 -10.17
N ARG A 148 -9.94 7.04 -10.68
CA ARG A 148 -10.64 8.22 -11.22
C ARG A 148 -11.64 7.81 -12.32
N ALA A 149 -11.23 6.92 -13.23
CA ALA A 149 -12.07 6.38 -14.30
C ALA A 149 -13.21 5.49 -13.78
N ALA A 150 -12.93 4.57 -12.84
CA ALA A 150 -13.96 3.70 -12.23
C ALA A 150 -15.01 4.48 -11.43
N VAL A 151 -14.64 5.63 -10.88
CA VAL A 151 -15.51 6.57 -10.14
C VAL A 151 -16.44 7.39 -11.06
N GLY A 152 -16.14 7.47 -12.35
CA GLY A 152 -16.73 8.36 -13.36
C GLY A 152 -18.24 8.20 -13.67
N GLY A 153 -19.09 8.36 -12.67
CA GLY A 153 -20.56 8.35 -12.80
C GLY A 153 -21.32 8.14 -11.48
N ALA A 154 -20.68 7.60 -10.44
CA ALA A 154 -21.33 7.27 -9.16
C ALA A 154 -21.06 8.33 -8.08
N ALA A 155 -21.90 9.37 -8.04
CA ALA A 155 -21.85 10.36 -6.97
C ALA A 155 -22.16 9.71 -5.60
N GLY A 156 -21.21 9.77 -4.67
CA GLY A 156 -21.36 9.30 -3.29
C GLY A 156 -20.74 7.94 -2.97
N ALA A 157 -19.98 7.33 -3.89
CA ALA A 157 -19.15 6.17 -3.55
C ALA A 157 -18.07 6.57 -2.51
N PRO A 158 -17.80 5.76 -1.47
CA PRO A 158 -16.82 6.09 -0.42
C PRO A 158 -15.44 6.45 -0.96
N GLU A 159 -15.06 5.87 -2.10
CA GLU A 159 -13.71 5.95 -2.64
C GLU A 159 -13.44 7.28 -3.36
N ASN A 160 -14.51 8.03 -3.70
CA ASN A 160 -14.41 9.41 -4.17
C ASN A 160 -13.74 10.31 -3.10
N ARG A 161 -13.95 9.99 -1.80
CA ARG A 161 -13.40 10.76 -0.68
C ARG A 161 -11.88 10.68 -0.56
N LEU A 162 -11.25 9.71 -1.21
CA LEU A 162 -9.78 9.63 -1.25
C LEU A 162 -9.21 10.87 -1.95
N PHE A 163 -9.81 11.27 -3.07
CA PHE A 163 -9.43 12.46 -3.84
C PHE A 163 -9.96 13.78 -3.24
N GLU A 164 -10.76 13.73 -2.17
CA GLU A 164 -11.06 14.91 -1.34
C GLU A 164 -9.92 15.24 -0.37
N SER A 165 -8.94 14.32 -0.18
CA SER A 165 -7.72 14.60 0.58
C SER A 165 -6.79 15.51 -0.24
N ALA A 166 -6.56 16.72 0.28
CA ALA A 166 -5.58 17.65 -0.27
C ALA A 166 -4.16 17.06 -0.31
N GLN A 167 -3.81 16.19 0.64
CA GLN A 167 -2.49 15.55 0.74
C GLN A 167 -2.31 14.44 -0.29
N LEU A 168 -3.36 13.64 -0.58
CA LEU A 168 -3.29 12.68 -1.68
C LEU A 168 -3.26 13.38 -3.02
N THR A 169 -4.08 14.42 -3.21
CA THR A 169 -4.13 15.18 -4.47
C THR A 169 -2.79 15.86 -4.74
N ALA A 170 -2.23 16.60 -3.78
CA ALA A 170 -0.92 17.25 -3.94
C ALA A 170 0.25 16.27 -4.11
N TYR A 171 0.16 15.05 -3.57
CA TYR A 171 1.16 14.02 -3.81
C TYR A 171 1.06 13.43 -5.21
N LEU A 172 -0.15 13.21 -5.73
CA LEU A 172 -0.37 12.77 -7.11
C LEU A 172 0.03 13.85 -8.11
N GLU A 173 -0.30 15.12 -7.87
CA GLU A 173 0.13 16.26 -8.67
C GLU A 173 1.67 16.35 -8.73
N TRP A 174 2.37 16.17 -7.61
CA TRP A 174 3.84 16.14 -7.59
C TRP A 174 4.45 14.98 -8.40
N LEU A 175 3.86 13.77 -8.33
CA LEU A 175 4.30 12.63 -9.14
C LEU A 175 4.07 12.89 -10.65
N GLU A 176 2.90 13.44 -11.00
CA GLU A 176 2.54 13.80 -12.38
C GLU A 176 3.50 14.90 -12.94
N GLU A 177 3.94 15.85 -12.10
CA GLU A 177 4.93 16.89 -12.46
C GLU A 177 6.37 16.35 -12.65
N GLU A 178 6.84 15.40 -11.82
CA GLU A 178 8.18 14.84 -11.97
C GLU A 178 8.32 13.96 -13.22
N GLU A 179 7.28 13.21 -13.60
CA GLU A 179 7.26 12.40 -14.84
C GLU A 179 7.36 13.28 -16.11
N GLU A 180 6.62 14.40 -16.18
CA GLU A 180 6.63 15.30 -17.35
C GLU A 180 7.96 16.07 -17.49
N SER A 181 8.66 16.34 -16.38
CA SER A 181 9.93 17.09 -16.37
C SER A 181 11.17 16.30 -16.85
N GLY A 182 11.06 14.98 -17.05
CA GLY A 182 12.17 14.09 -17.41
C GLY A 182 12.55 14.03 -18.90
N SER A 183 11.95 14.87 -19.76
CA SER A 183 12.02 14.74 -21.23
C SER A 183 12.79 15.84 -22.00
N GLU A 184 13.57 16.69 -21.31
CA GLU A 184 14.61 17.56 -21.91
C GLU A 184 15.87 17.49 -21.00
N GLU A 185 17.12 17.43 -21.47
CA GLU A 185 17.70 17.58 -22.81
C GLU A 185 18.68 16.41 -23.14
N SER A 186 19.11 16.29 -24.41
CA SER A 186 20.36 15.60 -24.80
C SER A 186 20.92 16.18 -26.10
N GLU A 187 21.20 17.48 -26.09
CA GLU A 187 21.97 18.12 -27.17
C GLU A 187 23.44 17.68 -27.06
N SER A 188 23.81 16.73 -27.91
CA SER A 188 25.16 16.21 -28.05
C SER A 188 26.10 17.28 -28.61
N ASP A 189 26.72 18.06 -27.74
CA ASP A 189 27.74 19.04 -28.12
C ASP A 189 28.94 18.33 -28.75
N GLY A 190 29.20 18.65 -30.03
CA GLY A 190 30.14 17.93 -30.89
C GLY A 190 31.30 18.82 -31.33
N GLU A 191 32.41 18.78 -30.58
CA GLU A 191 33.73 19.27 -30.98
C GLU A 191 34.66 18.13 -31.44
#